data_AF-A0A7X7NIH8-F1
#
_entry.id   AF-A0A7X7NIH8-F1
#
_cell.length_a   1.000
_cell.length_b   1.000
_cell.length_c   1.000
_cell.angle_alpha   90.00
_cell.angle_beta   90.00
_cell.angle_gamma   90.00
#
_symmetry.space_group_name_H-M   'P 1'
#
loop_
_entity.id
_entity.type
_entity.pdbx_description
1 polymer ?
#
loop_
_entity_poly.entity_id
_entity_poly.type
_entity_poly.pdbx_seq_one_letter_code
_entity_poly.pdbx_strand_id
1 'polypeptide(L)' 'MASKKVNINSASKEELMNLRMMGDTRAEYLLENRPYKSWDDVKNKVPSFSDQMIEDLKKSGATI' A
#
# COMPACT_ATOMS: atom_id res chain seq x y z
N MET A 1 14.85 3.71 15.90
CA MET A 1 14.59 2.80 14.76
C MET A 1 13.86 3.61 13.70
N ALA A 2 14.49 3.90 12.57
CA ALA A 2 13.88 4.73 11.52
C ALA A 2 12.72 3.96 10.89
N SER A 3 11.48 4.35 11.19
CA SER A 3 10.29 3.83 10.52
C SER A 3 10.41 4.17 9.04
N LYS A 4 10.82 3.19 8.23
CA LYS A 4 11.03 3.37 6.79
C LYS A 4 9.66 3.64 6.19
N LYS A 5 9.39 4.91 5.87
CA LYS A 5 8.12 5.30 5.27
C LYS A 5 8.10 4.80 3.83
N VAL A 6 7.20 3.87 3.52
CA VAL A 6 7.05 3.33 2.17
C VAL A 6 5.98 4.15 1.47
N ASN A 7 6.34 4.92 0.46
CA ASN A 7 5.37 5.68 -0.31
C ASN A 7 4.73 4.78 -1.38
N ILE A 8 3.44 4.46 -1.27
CA ILE A 8 2.77 3.53 -2.20
C ILE A 8 2.71 4.04 -3.66
N ASN A 9 2.86 5.34 -3.90
CA ASN A 9 2.91 5.94 -5.23
C ASN A 9 4.30 5.83 -5.89
N SER A 10 5.37 5.73 -5.10
CA SER A 10 6.75 5.68 -5.63
C SER A 10 7.52 4.41 -5.27
N ALA A 11 7.00 3.60 -4.35
CA ALA A 11 7.65 2.39 -3.87
C ALA A 11 7.79 1.34 -4.97
N SER A 12 8.79 0.47 -4.86
CA SER A 12 8.91 -0.70 -5.72
C SER A 12 7.93 -1.80 -5.30
N LYS A 13 7.72 -2.80 -6.18
CA LYS A 13 6.94 -4.01 -5.85
C LYS A 13 7.46 -4.68 -4.58
N GLU A 14 8.78 -4.75 -4.42
CA GLU A 14 9.43 -5.37 -3.26
C GLU A 14 9.20 -4.58 -1.96
N GLU A 15 9.29 -3.25 -2.00
CA GLU A 15 9.01 -2.41 -0.84
C GLU A 15 7.55 -2.50 -0.40
N LEU A 16 6.65 -2.58 -1.38
CA LEU A 16 5.25 -2.87 -1.16
C LEU A 16 5.07 -4.24 -0.50
N MET A 17 5.66 -5.31 -1.04
CA MET A 17 5.59 -6.66 -0.47
C MET A 17 6.20 -6.78 0.94
N ASN A 18 7.10 -5.89 1.33
CA ASN A 18 7.60 -5.82 2.70
C ASN A 18 6.56 -5.31 3.71
N LEU A 19 5.46 -4.71 3.23
CA LEU A 19 4.36 -4.27 4.09
C LEU A 19 3.52 -5.45 4.54
N ARG A 20 3.01 -5.36 5.76
CA ARG A 20 2.23 -6.44 6.38
C ARG A 20 0.95 -6.69 5.57
N MET A 21 0.60 -7.96 5.37
CA MET A 21 -0.59 -8.39 4.60
C MET A 21 -0.55 -8.01 3.10
N MET A 22 0.59 -7.54 2.59
CA MET A 22 0.77 -7.23 1.17
C MET A 22 1.32 -8.44 0.42
N GLY A 23 0.49 -9.02 -0.45
CA GLY A 23 0.88 -10.11 -1.35
C GLY A 23 1.20 -9.61 -2.76
N ASP A 24 1.69 -10.52 -3.59
CA ASP A 24 2.18 -10.24 -4.95
C ASP A 24 1.12 -9.53 -5.83
N THR A 25 -0.07 -10.13 -5.91
CA THR A 25 -1.23 -9.57 -6.63
C THR A 25 -1.60 -8.17 -6.14
N ARG A 26 -1.55 -7.93 -4.82
CA ARG A 26 -1.92 -6.63 -4.25
C ARG A 26 -0.86 -5.56 -4.55
N ALA A 27 0.41 -5.93 -4.49
CA ALA A 27 1.51 -5.04 -4.85
C ALA A 27 1.42 -4.66 -6.34
N GLU A 28 1.04 -5.59 -7.22
CA GLU A 28 0.75 -5.30 -8.63
C GLU A 28 -0.42 -4.34 -8.81
N TYR A 29 -1.56 -4.60 -8.16
CA TYR A 29 -2.68 -3.64 -8.18
C TYR A 29 -2.26 -2.25 -7.73
N LEU A 30 -1.41 -2.17 -6.69
CA LEU A 30 -0.84 -0.92 -6.20
C LEU A 30 0.12 -0.23 -7.17
N LEU A 31 0.73 -0.95 -8.10
CA LEU A 31 1.59 -0.39 -9.14
C LEU A 31 0.78 0.09 -10.33
N GLU A 32 -0.20 -0.71 -10.76
CA GLU A 32 -1.03 -0.44 -11.92
C GLU A 32 -2.01 0.72 -11.72
N ASN A 33 -2.52 0.90 -10.49
CA ASN A 33 -3.58 1.88 -10.21
C ASN A 33 -3.07 3.22 -9.67
N ARG A 34 -1.74 3.43 -9.66
CA ARG A 34 -1.13 4.72 -9.33
C ARG A 34 -1.59 5.81 -10.31
N PRO A 35 -1.69 7.08 -9.88
CA PRO A 35 -1.45 7.57 -8.52
C PRO A 35 -2.69 7.45 -7.62
N TYR A 36 -2.43 7.39 -6.32
CA TYR A 36 -3.40 7.48 -5.23
C TYR A 36 -3.30 8.85 -4.57
N LYS A 37 -4.43 9.52 -4.33
CA LYS A 37 -4.45 10.79 -3.59
C LYS A 37 -4.82 10.60 -2.13
N SER A 38 -5.50 9.50 -1.81
CA SER A 38 -5.99 9.18 -0.48
C SER A 38 -6.05 7.67 -0.26
N TRP A 39 -6.18 7.26 1.01
CA TRP A 39 -6.34 5.84 1.35
C TRP A 39 -7.68 5.29 0.84
N ASP A 40 -8.70 6.14 0.73
CA ASP A 40 -9.97 5.78 0.11
C ASP A 40 -9.80 5.49 -1.39
N ASP A 41 -8.93 6.22 -2.11
CA ASP A 41 -8.63 5.88 -3.51
C ASP A 41 -8.00 4.49 -3.63
N VAL A 42 -7.11 4.14 -2.70
CA VAL A 42 -6.50 2.80 -2.66
C VAL A 42 -7.58 1.74 -2.47
N LYS A 43 -8.49 1.94 -1.52
CA LYS A 43 -9.62 1.05 -1.25
C LYS A 43 -10.54 0.90 -2.47
N ASN A 44 -10.85 2.01 -3.14
CA ASN A 44 -11.77 2.06 -4.27
C ASN A 44 -11.17 1.44 -5.54
N LYS A 45 -9.89 1.69 -5.80
CA LYS A 45 -9.19 1.13 -6.97
C LYS A 45 -8.75 -0.31 -6.76
N VAL A 46 -8.49 -0.70 -5.52
CA VAL A 46 -8.07 -2.06 -5.16
C VAL A 46 -9.12 -2.70 -4.25
N PRO A 47 -10.18 -3.31 -4.82
CA PRO A 47 -11.30 -3.87 -4.04
C PRO A 47 -10.85 -4.98 -3.05
N SER A 48 -9.66 -5.53 -3.26
CA SER A 48 -9.02 -6.51 -2.37
C SER A 48 -8.47 -5.93 -1.07
N PHE A 49 -8.54 -4.61 -0.86
CA PHE A 49 -8.07 -3.92 0.35
C PHE A 49 -9.27 -3.61 1.27
N SER A 50 -9.23 -4.14 2.49
CA SER A 50 -10.17 -3.81 3.54
C SER A 50 -9.64 -2.69 4.44
N ASP A 51 -10.50 -2.12 5.28
CA ASP A 51 -10.13 -1.08 6.24
C ASP A 51 -9.01 -1.53 7.19
N GLN A 52 -9.06 -2.79 7.64
CA GLN A 52 -8.01 -3.39 8.46
C GLN A 52 -6.66 -3.43 7.74
N MET A 53 -6.63 -3.72 6.44
CA MET A 53 -5.39 -3.70 5.67
C MET A 53 -4.83 -2.29 5.58
N ILE A 54 -5.67 -1.31 5.26
CA ILE A 54 -5.23 0.09 5.20
C ILE A 54 -4.65 0.56 6.53
N GLU A 55 -5.26 0.17 7.66
CA GLU A 55 -4.67 0.42 8.97
C GLU A 55 -3.32 -0.26 9.17
N ASP A 56 -3.19 -1.54 8.80
CA ASP A 56 -1.93 -2.27 8.92
C ASP A 56 -0.83 -1.68 8.03
N LEU A 57 -1.18 -1.15 6.86
CA LEU A 57 -0.28 -0.39 5.99
C LEU A 57 0.18 0.89 6.70
N LYS A 58 -0.74 1.67 7.26
CA LYS A 58 -0.39 2.87 8.05
C LYS A 58 0.51 2.52 9.24
N LYS A 59 0.22 1.43 9.94
CA LYS A 59 1.02 0.93 11.08
C LYS A 59 2.41 0.44 10.66
N SER A 60 2.53 -0.16 9.48
CA SER A 60 3.83 -0.57 8.92
C SER A 60 4.63 0.59 8.33
N GLY A 61 4.08 1.81 8.33
CA GLY A 61 4.77 3.02 7.88
C GLY A 61 4.48 3.36 6.41
N ALA A 62 3.47 2.76 5.79
CA ALA A 62 3.07 3.13 4.45
C ALA A 62 2.47 4.55 4.42
N THR A 63 2.74 5.25 3.33
CA THR A 63 2.33 6.64 3.07
C THR A 63 1.85 6.79 1.64
N ILE A 64 1.07 7.84 1.35
CA ILE A 64 0.54 8.17 0.02
C ILE A 64 1.23 9.44 -0.48
#